data_AF-A0A392PUB5-F1
#
_entry.id   AF-A0A392PUB5-F1
#
_cell.length_a   1.000
_cell.length_b   1.000
_cell.length_c   1.000
_cell.angle_alpha   90.00
_cell.angle_beta   90.00
_cell.angle_gamma   90.00
#
_symmetry.space_group_name_H-M   'P 1'
#
loop_
_entity.id
_entity.type
_entity.pdbx_description
1 polymer ?
#
loop_
_entity_poly.entity_id
_entity_poly.type
_entity_poly.pdbx_seq_one_letter_code
_entity_poly.pdbx_strand_id
1 'polypeptide(L)' 'TLLRRRKTGSSVKPLVCAAINNPLQYRKLGDSDLNISEITLGTMTFGEQNTEKESHDILNYAFDNGINALDTAEA' A
#
# COMPACT_ATOMS: atom_id res chain seq x y z
N THR A 1 -20.82 -25.01 30.52
CA THR A 1 -21.04 -23.94 29.51
C THR A 1 -19.69 -23.48 29.00
N LEU A 2 -19.46 -23.62 27.69
CA LEU A 2 -18.16 -23.60 27.02
C LEU A 2 -17.38 -22.27 27.15
N LEU A 3 -16.08 -22.43 27.43
CA LEU A 3 -15.04 -21.41 27.48
C LEU A 3 -14.80 -20.78 26.08
N ARG A 4 -14.92 -19.47 25.92
CA ARG A 4 -14.48 -18.76 24.70
C ARG A 4 -13.29 -17.85 25.00
N ARG A 5 -12.08 -18.42 24.93
CA ARG A 5 -10.81 -17.69 24.91
C ARG A 5 -10.70 -16.93 23.58
N ARG A 6 -10.73 -15.59 23.59
CA ARG A 6 -10.21 -14.77 22.48
C ARG A 6 -8.70 -14.66 22.65
N LYS A 7 -7.94 -15.34 21.78
CA LYS A 7 -6.52 -15.03 21.56
C LYS A 7 -6.44 -14.13 20.32
N THR A 8 -6.44 -12.82 20.50
CA THR A 8 -5.95 -11.88 19.49
C THR A 8 -4.52 -11.51 19.87
N GLY A 9 -3.59 -12.41 19.55
CA GLY A 9 -2.17 -12.11 19.63
C GLY A 9 -1.76 -11.35 18.38
N SER A 10 -2.00 -10.04 18.33
CA SER A 10 -1.30 -9.19 17.37
C SER A 10 0.07 -8.87 17.98
N SER A 11 1.06 -9.67 17.64
CA SER A 11 2.46 -9.35 17.90
C SER A 11 2.79 -8.13 17.05
N VAL A 12 2.63 -6.93 17.61
CA VAL A 12 3.10 -5.69 16.99
C VAL A 12 4.62 -5.77 16.94
N LYS A 13 5.16 -6.26 15.81
CA LYS A 13 6.60 -6.18 15.56
C LYS A 13 6.91 -4.70 15.34
N PRO A 14 7.93 -4.15 16.02
CA PRO A 14 8.29 -2.76 15.85
C PRO A 14 8.66 -2.52 14.39
N LEU A 15 8.03 -1.51 13.79
CA LEU A 15 8.28 -1.04 12.43
C LEU A 15 9.65 -0.34 12.41
N VAL A 16 10.71 -1.10 12.60
CA VAL A 16 12.06 -0.61 12.37
C VAL A 16 12.26 -0.60 10.86
N CYS A 17 12.57 0.58 10.33
CA CYS A 17 13.13 0.79 8.99
C CYS A 17 14.30 -0.17 8.77
N ALA A 18 14.04 -1.34 8.20
CA ALA A 18 15.02 -2.40 8.02
C ALA A 18 15.29 -2.59 6.52
N ALA A 19 16.50 -2.19 6.15
CA ALA A 19 17.28 -2.67 5.02
C ALA A 19 16.84 -2.31 3.58
N ILE A 20 17.77 -1.66 2.90
CA ILE A 20 17.85 -1.22 1.50
C ILE A 20 17.77 -2.36 0.44
N ASN A 21 17.15 -3.51 0.72
CA ASN A 21 17.00 -4.63 -0.22
C ASN A 21 15.82 -5.55 0.16
N ASN A 22 14.67 -4.99 0.55
CA ASN A 22 13.48 -5.79 0.79
C ASN A 22 12.55 -5.72 -0.44
N PRO A 23 12.17 -6.85 -1.07
CA PRO A 23 11.21 -6.82 -2.16
C PRO A 23 9.86 -6.26 -1.67
N LEU A 24 9.11 -5.62 -2.56
CA LEU A 24 7.78 -5.07 -2.27
C LEU A 24 6.89 -6.16 -1.66
N GLN A 25 6.34 -5.88 -0.47
CA GLN A 25 5.45 -6.80 0.24
C GLN A 25 3.99 -6.53 -0.15
N TYR A 26 3.15 -7.57 -0.07
CA TYR A 26 1.72 -7.48 -0.29
C TYR A 26 0.95 -7.94 0.95
N ARG A 27 -0.20 -7.33 1.21
CA ARG A 27 -1.06 -7.62 2.35
C ARG A 27 -2.52 -7.75 1.92
N LYS A 28 -3.27 -8.62 2.62
CA LYS A 28 -4.71 -8.77 2.44
C LYS A 28 -5.42 -7.49 2.92
N LEU A 29 -6.33 -6.96 2.12
CA LEU A 29 -7.12 -5.78 2.49
C LEU A 29 -8.29 -6.18 3.39
N GLY A 30 -8.06 -6.12 4.71
CA GLY A 30 -9.07 -6.48 5.71
C GLY A 30 -9.61 -7.89 5.49
N ASP A 31 -10.93 -8.02 5.49
CA ASP A 31 -11.62 -9.31 5.27
C ASP A 31 -11.84 -9.64 3.78
N SER A 32 -11.51 -8.72 2.86
CA SER A 32 -11.70 -8.91 1.41
C SER A 32 -10.63 -9.79 0.79
N ASP A 33 -10.89 -10.42 -0.34
CA ASP A 33 -9.91 -11.28 -1.04
C ASP A 33 -8.85 -10.51 -1.85
N LEU A 34 -8.77 -9.19 -1.67
CA LEU A 34 -7.79 -8.35 -2.35
C LEU A 34 -6.43 -8.40 -1.65
N ASN A 35 -5.36 -8.59 -2.43
CA ASN A 35 -3.97 -8.44 -1.98
C ASN A 35 -3.40 -7.15 -2.57
N ILE A 36 -3.09 -6.18 -1.71
CA ILE A 36 -2.56 -4.87 -2.10
C ILE A 36 -1.09 -4.76 -1.72
N SER A 37 -0.32 -3.96 -2.46
CA SER A 37 1.03 -3.59 -2.09
C SER A 37 1.04 -2.87 -0.74
N GLU A 38 2.09 -3.09 0.07
CA GLU A 38 2.25 -2.41 1.37
C GLU A 38 2.40 -0.89 1.22
N ILE A 39 2.79 -0.44 0.03
CA ILE A 39 2.90 0.97 -0.37
C ILE A 39 1.79 1.27 -1.38
N THR A 40 1.14 2.42 -1.25
CA THR A 40 0.10 2.94 -2.17
C THR A 40 0.57 4.25 -2.78
N LEU A 41 0.27 4.49 -4.07
CA LEU A 41 0.62 5.74 -4.75
C LEU A 41 -0.49 6.78 -4.58
N GLY A 42 -0.21 7.90 -3.92
CA GLY A 42 -1.11 9.05 -3.88
C GLY A 42 -0.98 9.93 -5.13
N THR A 43 -2.10 10.51 -5.56
CA THR A 43 -2.22 11.26 -6.84
C THR A 43 -2.57 12.74 -6.66
N MET A 44 -2.52 13.27 -5.44
CA MET A 44 -3.00 14.63 -5.10
C MET A 44 -2.32 15.78 -5.88
N THR A 45 -1.15 15.54 -6.49
CA THR A 45 -0.38 16.57 -7.20
C THR A 45 -0.57 16.52 -8.73
N PHE A 46 -1.25 15.49 -9.23
CA PHE A 46 -1.40 15.24 -10.66
C PHE A 46 -2.38 16.25 -11.27
N GLY A 47 -1.98 16.90 -12.36
CA GLY A 47 -2.80 17.90 -13.05
C GLY A 47 -2.69 19.33 -12.49
N GLU A 48 -2.09 19.51 -11.31
CA GLU A 48 -1.82 20.84 -10.72
C GLU A 48 -0.32 21.15 -10.65
N GLN A 49 0.43 20.36 -9.88
CA GLN A 49 1.87 20.54 -9.70
C GLN A 49 2.68 19.71 -10.70
N ASN A 50 2.13 18.57 -11.12
CA ASN A 50 2.71 17.72 -12.16
C ASN A 50 1.92 17.81 -13.45
N THR A 51 2.63 17.87 -14.57
CA THR A 51 2.01 17.73 -15.90
C THR A 51 1.42 16.33 -16.08
N GLU A 52 0.51 16.17 -17.02
CA GLU A 52 -0.07 14.85 -17.37
C GLU A 52 1.03 13.84 -17.72
N LYS A 53 2.02 14.25 -18.53
CA LYS A 53 3.12 13.38 -18.92
C LYS A 53 3.94 12.92 -17.71
N GLU A 54 4.30 13.82 -16.80
CA GLU A 54 5.03 13.45 -15.59
C GLU A 54 4.22 12.51 -14.69
N SER A 55 2.91 12.76 -14.59
CA SER A 55 1.98 11.91 -13.84
C SER A 55 1.95 10.49 -14.42
N HIS A 56 1.92 10.34 -15.75
CA HIS A 56 2.04 9.05 -16.41
C HIS A 56 3.40 8.38 -16.16
N ASP A 57 4.50 9.14 -16.23
CA ASP A 57 5.83 8.60 -15.96
C ASP A 57 5.95 8.09 -14.51
N ILE A 58 5.35 8.78 -13.54
CA ILE A 58 5.26 8.35 -12.13
C ILE A 58 4.41 7.08 -12.00
N LEU A 59 3.24 7.02 -12.65
CA LEU A 59 2.37 5.85 -12.65
C LEU A 59 3.08 4.61 -13.22
N ASN A 60 3.77 4.77 -14.36
CA ASN A 60 4.53 3.70 -14.98
C ASN A 60 5.63 3.19 -14.04
N TYR A 61 6.38 4.09 -13.42
CA TYR A 61 7.41 3.72 -12.46
C TYR A 61 6.84 2.94 -11.26
N ALA A 62 5.71 3.39 -10.70
CA ALA A 62 5.06 2.71 -9.58
C ALA A 62 4.59 1.29 -9.98
N PHE A 63 3.97 1.17 -11.15
CA PHE A 63 3.49 -0.10 -11.69
C PHE A 63 4.64 -1.08 -11.95
N ASP A 64 5.72 -0.61 -12.59
CA ASP A 64 6.90 -1.43 -12.88
C ASP A 64 7.59 -1.95 -11.60
N ASN A 65 7.42 -1.24 -10.48
CA ASN A 65 7.91 -1.66 -9.16
C ASN A 65 6.89 -2.52 -8.38
N GLY A 66 5.73 -2.85 -8.96
CA GLY A 66 4.73 -3.74 -8.39
C GLY A 66 3.67 -3.06 -7.51
N ILE A 67 3.61 -1.73 -7.46
CA ILE A 67 2.53 -1.04 -6.74
C ILE A 67 1.22 -1.28 -7.49
N ASN A 68 0.19 -1.76 -6.78
CA ASN A 68 -1.11 -2.11 -7.36
C ASN A 68 -2.29 -1.33 -6.75
N ALA A 69 -2.00 -0.37 -5.87
CA ALA A 69 -2.98 0.46 -5.21
C ALA A 69 -2.70 1.95 -5.49
N LEU A 70 -3.73 2.68 -5.91
CA LEU A 70 -3.71 4.11 -6.18
C LEU A 70 -4.69 4.82 -5.24
N ASP A 71 -4.26 5.94 -4.67
CA ASP A 71 -5.06 6.81 -3.81
C ASP A 71 -5.35 8.12 -4.53
N THR A 72 -6.65 8.44 -4.64
CA THR A 72 -7.17 9.58 -5.40
C THR A 72 -8.47 10.07 -4.75
N ALA A 73 -8.79 11.33 -4.97
CA ALA A 73 -10.02 11.97 -4.53
C ALA A 73 -10.58 12.85 -5.65
N GLU A 74 -11.87 13.19 -5.57
CA GLU A 74 -12.41 14.27 -6.39
C GLU A 74 -11.92 15.64 -5.86
N ALA A 75 -12.24 16.69 -6.61
CA ALA A 75 -11.99 18.08 -6.22
C ALA A 75 -13.30 18.84 -6.02
#